data_AF-A0A444UJ61-F1
#
_entry.id   AF-A0A444UJ61-F1
#
_cell.length_a   1.000
_cell.length_b   1.000
_cell.length_c   1.000
_cell.angle_alpha   90.00
_cell.angle_beta   90.00
_cell.angle_gamma   90.00
#
_symmetry.space_group_name_H-M   'P 1'
#
loop_
_entity.id
_entity.type
_entity.pdbx_description
1 polymer ?
#
loop_
_entity_poly.entity_id
_entity_poly.type
_entity_poly.pdbx_seq_one_letter_code
_entity_poly.pdbx_strand_id
1 'polypeptide(L)'
;MCEGSCQFVLHLLGVCWSPGPPGCRRLGLVMQFIEKGSLEALLEQLSQLPWPLTFRLAHQVVLGTNFLHEHKPAVLLLDLKSSNVQLDNSFNA
;
A
#
# COMPACT_ATOMS: atom_id res chain seq x y z
N MET A 1 13.79 -9.29 -15.89
CA MET A 1 12.42 -8.96 -15.46
C MET A 1 12.31 -9.46 -14.03
N CYS A 2 12.14 -8.57 -13.04
CA CYS A 2 11.81 -9.01 -11.70
C CYS A 2 10.30 -9.29 -11.69
N GLU A 3 9.91 -10.48 -12.14
CA GLU A 3 8.61 -11.06 -11.79
C GLU A 3 8.69 -11.46 -10.31
N GLY A 4 8.64 -10.47 -9.43
CA GLY A 4 8.62 -10.68 -7.99
C GLY A 4 7.36 -10.08 -7.42
N SER A 5 6.68 -10.78 -6.51
CA SER A 5 5.81 -10.11 -5.55
C SER A 5 6.71 -9.60 -4.42
N CYS A 6 6.48 -8.37 -3.95
CA CYS A 6 7.08 -7.88 -2.71
C CYS A 6 6.03 -7.95 -1.62
N GLN A 7 6.39 -8.54 -0.48
CA GLN A 7 5.48 -8.66 0.66
C GLN A 7 5.02 -7.30 1.22
N PHE A 8 5.79 -6.23 0.94
CA PHE A 8 5.56 -4.86 1.40
C PHE A 8 5.04 -3.93 0.29
N VAL A 9 4.57 -4.50 -0.82
CA VAL A 9 3.89 -3.77 -1.88
C VAL A 9 2.55 -4.42 -2.13
N LEU A 10 1.49 -3.63 -2.01
CA LEU A 10 0.13 -4.12 -2.11
C LEU A 10 -0.13 -4.68 -3.51
N HIS A 11 -0.58 -5.94 -3.56
CA HIS A 11 -0.73 -6.66 -4.82
C HIS A 11 -2.05 -6.30 -5.50
N LEU A 12 -1.96 -5.78 -6.74
CA LEU A 12 -3.10 -5.54 -7.60
C LEU A 12 -3.56 -6.88 -8.20
N LEU A 13 -4.73 -7.36 -7.77
CA LEU A 13 -5.32 -8.60 -8.24
C LEU A 13 -6.01 -8.43 -9.59
N GLY A 14 -6.48 -7.22 -9.89
CA GLY A 14 -7.11 -6.92 -11.17
C GLY A 14 -7.77 -5.56 -11.22
N VAL A 15 -8.55 -5.37 -12.27
CA VAL A 15 -9.33 -4.16 -12.51
C VAL A 15 -10.78 -4.55 -12.79
N CYS A 16 -11.72 -3.77 -12.27
CA CYS A 16 -13.14 -3.95 -12.56
C CYS A 16 -13.71 -2.72 -13.27
N TRP A 17 -14.69 -2.96 -14.14
CA TRP A 17 -15.40 -1.92 -14.85
C TRP A 17 -16.86 -1.93 -14.41
N SER A 18 -17.32 -0.79 -13.91
CA SER A 18 -18.71 -0.64 -13.50
C SER A 18 -19.44 0.33 -14.43
N PRO A 19 -20.70 0.04 -14.81
CA PRO A 19 -21.53 0.99 -15.53
C PRO A 19 -21.62 2.31 -14.76
N GLY A 20 -21.29 3.41 -15.42
CA GLY A 20 -21.52 4.75 -14.90
C GLY A 20 -22.67 5.44 -15.64
N PRO A 21 -22.87 6.74 -15.40
CA PRO A 21 -23.76 7.57 -16.22
C PRO A 21 -23.44 7.43 -17.72
N PRO A 22 -24.38 7.75 -18.63
CA PRO A 22 -24.15 7.63 -20.06
C PRO A 22 -22.84 8.29 -20.50
N GLY A 23 -21.95 7.53 -21.15
CA GLY A 23 -20.62 8.00 -21.58
C GLY A 23 -19.50 7.90 -20.55
N CYS A 24 -19.79 7.59 -19.29
CA CYS A 24 -18.81 7.40 -18.23
C CYS A 24 -18.69 5.93 -17.83
N ARG A 25 -17.47 5.38 -17.89
CA ARG A 25 -17.12 4.08 -17.28
C ARG A 25 -16.37 4.36 -15.99
N ARG A 26 -16.75 3.69 -14.89
CA ARG A 26 -15.98 3.73 -13.65
C ARG A 26 -14.97 2.58 -13.66
N LEU A 27 -13.70 2.92 -13.44
CA LEU A 27 -12.63 1.96 -13.23
C LEU A 27 -12.44 1.75 -11.73
N GLY A 28 -12.45 0.50 -11.29
CA GLY A 28 -12.09 0.10 -9.93
C GLY A 28 -10.83 -0.76 -9.92
N LEU A 29 -10.01 -0.61 -8.88
CA LEU A 29 -8.87 -1.47 -8.62
C LEU A 29 -9.30 -2.57 -7.65
N VAL A 30 -8.95 -3.82 -7.96
CA VAL A 30 -9.21 -4.98 -7.11
C VAL A 30 -7.91 -5.41 -6.47
N MET A 31 -7.90 -5.46 -5.16
CA MET A 31 -6.72 -5.79 -4.35
C MET A 31 -7.14 -6.56 -3.10
N GLN A 32 -6.17 -7.14 -2.40
CA GLN A 32 -6.45 -7.79 -1.12
C GLN A 32 -7.03 -6.78 -0.12
N PHE A 33 -8.07 -7.18 0.60
CA PHE A 33 -8.65 -6.36 1.67
C PHE A 33 -7.74 -6.39 2.90
N ILE A 34 -7.44 -5.20 3.43
CA ILE A 34 -6.58 -5.01 4.59
C ILE A 34 -7.43 -4.49 5.76
N GLU A 35 -7.73 -5.35 6.73
CA GLU A 35 -8.75 -5.08 7.76
C GLU A 35 -8.36 -3.97 8.75
N LYS A 36 -7.06 -3.82 9.06
CA LYS A 36 -6.60 -2.79 10.01
C LYS A 36 -6.54 -1.38 9.40
N GLY A 37 -6.75 -1.27 8.08
CA GLY A 37 -6.72 -0.01 7.37
C GLY A 37 -5.31 0.59 7.25
N SER A 38 -5.23 1.92 7.24
CA SER A 38 -4.00 2.65 6.98
C SER A 38 -3.22 2.98 8.26
N LEU A 39 -1.92 3.28 8.08
CA LEU A 39 -1.08 3.83 9.14
C LEU A 39 -1.63 5.15 9.69
N GLU A 40 -2.26 5.97 8.84
CA GLU A 40 -2.95 7.19 9.26
C GLU A 40 -4.07 6.89 10.26
N ALA A 41 -4.95 5.93 9.97
CA ALA A 41 -6.02 5.55 10.88
C ALA A 41 -5.49 5.02 12.23
N LEU A 42 -4.36 4.31 12.22
CA LEU A 42 -3.70 3.87 13.45
C LEU A 42 -3.16 5.04 14.27
N LEU A 43 -2.55 6.04 13.61
CA LEU A 43 -2.01 7.25 14.26
C LEU A 43 -3.10 8.18 14.79
N GLU A 44 -4.31 8.14 14.22
CA GLU A 44 -5.47 8.84 14.78
C GLU A 44 -5.95 8.19 16.08
N GLN A 45 -5.88 6.86 16.18
CA GLN A 45 -6.25 6.11 17.39
C GLN A 45 -5.16 6.16 18.47
N LEU A 46 -3.90 6.21 18.06
CA LEU A 46 -2.73 6.22 18.92
C LEU A 46 -1.96 7.52 18.70
N SER A 47 -1.97 8.41 19.69
CA SER A 47 -1.20 9.67 19.65
C SER A 47 0.30 9.44 19.40
N GLN A 48 0.82 8.26 19.75
CA GLN A 48 2.19 7.86 19.45
C GLN A 48 2.31 6.33 19.33
N LEU A 49 3.09 5.86 18.36
CA LEU A 49 3.44 4.45 18.21
C LEU A 49 4.62 4.07 19.13
N PRO A 50 4.62 2.86 19.72
CA PRO A 50 5.80 2.33 20.37
C PRO A 50 6.99 2.29 19.40
N TRP A 51 8.15 2.78 19.83
CA TRP A 51 9.35 2.84 18.99
C TRP A 51 9.69 1.55 18.23
N PRO A 52 9.61 0.34 18.83
CA PRO A 52 9.87 -0.89 18.10
C PRO A 52 8.96 -1.08 16.88
N LEU A 53 7.68 -0.71 17.01
CA LEU A 53 6.72 -0.77 15.91
C LEU A 53 7.06 0.28 14.85
N THR A 54 7.38 1.51 15.25
CA THR A 54 7.78 2.60 14.34
C THR A 54 8.96 2.19 13.46
N PHE A 55 10.02 1.64 14.05
CA PHE A 55 11.19 1.20 13.29
C PHE A 55 10.88 0.04 12.34
N ARG A 56 10.04 -0.91 12.77
CA ARG A 56 9.62 -2.02 11.92
C ARG A 56 8.84 -1.54 10.71
N LEU A 57 7.86 -0.67 10.90
CA LEU A 57 7.04 -0.12 9.82
C LEU A 57 7.89 0.72 8.85
N ALA A 58 8.77 1.57 9.36
CA ALA A 58 9.68 2.37 8.53
C ALA A 58 10.58 1.47 7.67
N HIS A 59 11.13 0.41 8.26
CA HIS A 59 11.96 -0.55 7.53
C HIS A 59 11.17 -1.26 6.41
N GLN A 60 9.96 -1.73 6.71
CA GLN A 60 9.10 -2.41 5.72
C GLN A 60 8.71 -1.49 4.55
N VAL A 61 8.34 -0.23 4.84
CA VAL A 61 8.05 0.78 3.81
C VAL A 61 9.25 1.03 2.90
N VAL A 62 10.46 1.10 3.48
CA VAL A 62 11.70 1.25 2.70
C VAL A 62 11.96 0.03 1.82
N LEU A 63 11.74 -1.20 2.33
CA LEU A 63 11.88 -2.41 1.52
C LEU A 63 10.90 -2.43 0.33
N GLY A 64 9.64 -2.07 0.56
CA GLY A 64 8.64 -1.95 -0.51
C GLY A 64 9.02 -0.90 -1.55
N THR A 65 9.49 0.26 -1.09
CA THR A 65 9.94 1.36 -1.97
C THR A 65 11.17 0.97 -2.79
N ASN A 66 12.15 0.31 -2.16
CA ASN A 66 13.36 -0.14 -2.84
C ASN A 66 13.03 -1.15 -3.95
N PHE A 67 12.13 -2.10 -3.67
CA PHE A 67 11.65 -3.05 -4.66
C PHE A 67 11.02 -2.35 -5.89
N LEU A 68 10.23 -1.31 -5.69
CA LEU A 68 9.64 -0.53 -6.79
C LEU A 68 10.68 0.25 -7.60
N HIS A 69 11.69 0.81 -6.93
CA HIS A 69 12.78 1.55 -7.58
C HIS A 69 13.72 0.65 -8.39
N GLU A 70 13.86 -0.62 -8.02
CA GLU A 70 14.69 -1.59 -8.75
C GLU A 70 14.06 -2.07 -10.08
N HIS A 71 12.79 -1.73 -10.34
CA HIS A 71 12.15 -2.02 -11.63
C HIS A 71 12.79 -1.24 -12.79
N LYS A 72 12.62 -1.77 -14.00
CA LYS A 72 13.06 -1.11 -15.24
C LYS A 72 11.88 -1.03 -16.22
N PRO A 73 11.28 0.17 -16.42
CA PRO A 73 11.63 1.45 -15.78
C PRO A 73 11.28 1.46 -14.28
N ALA A 74 11.94 2.34 -13.52
CA ALA A 74 11.69 2.48 -12.09
C ALA A 74 10.26 2.98 -11.83
N VAL A 75 9.59 2.37 -10.86
CA VAL A 75 8.24 2.77 -10.45
C VAL A 75 8.36 3.78 -9.31
N LEU A 76 7.92 5.02 -9.54
CA LEU A 76 7.93 6.08 -8.54
C LEU A 76 6.59 6.10 -7.79
N LEU A 77 6.63 5.99 -6.46
CA LEU A 77 5.42 6.04 -5.62
C LEU A 77 4.71 7.40 -5.67
N LEU A 78 5.47 8.49 -5.77
CA LEU A 78 5.05 9.91 -5.88
C LEU A 78 4.06 10.47 -4.82
N ASP A 79 3.38 9.61 -4.07
CA ASP A 79 2.39 9.93 -3.04
C ASP A 79 2.61 9.02 -1.82
N LEU A 80 3.87 8.89 -1.37
CA LEU A 80 4.17 8.15 -0.16
C LEU A 80 3.73 8.96 1.07
N LYS A 81 2.63 8.55 1.68
CA LYS A 81 2.04 9.14 2.90
C LYS A 81 1.38 8.06 3.75
N SER A 82 1.09 8.39 5.01
CA SER A 82 0.50 7.46 5.99
C SER A 82 -0.84 6.85 5.56
N SER A 83 -1.65 7.56 4.77
CA SER A 83 -2.92 7.03 4.22
C SER A 83 -2.71 5.94 3.16
N ASN A 84 -1.56 5.93 2.49
CA ASN A 84 -1.23 4.98 1.43
C ASN A 84 -0.39 3.78 1.96
N VAL A 85 -0.06 3.76 3.24
CA VAL A 85 0.58 2.62 3.92
C VAL A 85 -0.49 1.82 4.62
N GLN A 86 -0.77 0.60 4.13
CA GLN A 86 -1.80 -0.28 4.67
C GLN A 86 -1.19 -1.26 5.68
N LEU A 87 -1.92 -1.61 6.73
CA LEU A 87 -1.42 -2.46 7.81
C LEU A 87 -2.11 -3.82 7.83
N ASP A 88 -1.34 -4.91 7.72
CA ASP A 88 -1.90 -6.25 7.84
C ASP A 88 -2.37 -6.59 9.27
N ASN A 89 -2.93 -7.78 9.46
CA ASN A 89 -3.42 -8.25 10.76
C ASN A 89 -2.34 -8.38 11.84
N SER A 90 -1.06 -8.38 11.46
CA SER A 90 0.11 -8.44 12.35
C SER A 90 0.80 -7.08 12.53
N PHE A 91 0.18 -6.00 12.05
CA PHE A 91 0.76 -4.65 12.00
C PHE A 91 2.09 -4.60 11.24
N ASN A 92 2.14 -5.25 10.08
CA ASN A 92 3.17 -5.03 9.07
C ASN A 92 2.67 -4.03 8.03
N ALA A 93 3.58 -3.18 7.54
CA ALA A 93 3.37 -2.26 6.43
C ALA A 93 3.88 -2.84 5.10
#